data_AF-A0A1M6MZU2-F1
#
_entry.id   AF-A0A1M6MZU2-F1
#
_cell.length_a   1.000
_cell.length_b   1.000
_cell.length_c   1.000
_cell.angle_alpha   90.00
_cell.angle_beta   90.00
_cell.angle_gamma   90.00
#
_symmetry.space_group_name_H-M   'P 1'
#
loop_
_entity.id
_entity.type
_entity.pdbx_description
1 polymer ?
#
loop_
_entity_poly.entity_id
_entity_poly.type
_entity_poly.pdbx_seq_one_letter_code
_entity_poly.pdbx_strand_id
1 'polypeptide(L)' 'MDLQLKGNKNIIKGKLKEKYGELTDDDLMILDGEEDQIMGKLQQKLGKSKDELEKELNDWISSKTL' A
#
# COMPACT_ATOMS: atom_id res chain seq x y z
N MET A 1 10.28 -6.98 -0.05
CA MET A 1 9.21 -6.00 -0.32
C MET A 1 8.99 -5.77 -1.81
N ASP A 2 9.98 -5.23 -2.51
CA ASP A 2 9.90 -4.71 -3.89
C ASP A 2 9.22 -5.61 -4.94
N LEU A 3 9.48 -6.92 -4.93
CA LEU A 3 8.93 -7.82 -5.95
C LEU A 3 7.42 -8.06 -5.78
N GLN A 4 6.93 -8.05 -4.54
CA GLN A 4 5.57 -8.46 -4.23
C GLN A 4 4.57 -7.31 -4.34
N LEU A 5 5.00 -6.08 -4.03
CA LEU A 5 4.21 -4.88 -4.21
C LEU A 5 3.92 -4.63 -5.70
N LYS A 6 4.94 -4.78 -6.57
CA LYS A 6 4.81 -4.57 -8.03
C LYS A 6 3.77 -5.49 -8.69
N GLY A 7 3.67 -6.75 -8.25
CA GLY A 7 2.70 -7.71 -8.78
C GLY A 7 1.30 -7.61 -8.16
N ASN A 8 1.17 -7.07 -6.94
CA ASN A 8 -0.08 -7.08 -6.18
C ASN A 8 -0.71 -5.69 -6.00
N LYS A 9 -0.27 -4.68 -6.77
CA LYS A 9 -0.73 -3.28 -6.69
C LYS A 9 -2.24 -3.15 -6.55
N ASN A 10 -3.02 -3.79 -7.41
CA ASN A 10 -4.49 -3.69 -7.40
C ASN A 10 -5.12 -4.20 -6.09
N ILE A 11 -4.56 -5.25 -5.50
CA ILE A 11 -5.03 -5.82 -4.24
C ILE A 11 -4.73 -4.84 -3.11
N ILE A 12 -3.52 -4.30 -3.09
CA ILE A 12 -3.08 -3.30 -2.12
C ILE A 12 -3.95 -2.05 -2.21
N LYS A 13 -4.22 -1.52 -3.42
CA LYS A 13 -5.12 -0.37 -3.59
C LYS A 13 -6.50 -0.65 -2.99
N GLY A 14 -7.07 -1.81 -3.29
CA GLY A 14 -8.37 -2.21 -2.76
C GLY A 14 -8.38 -2.26 -1.23
N LYS A 15 -7.37 -2.91 -0.63
CA LYS A 15 -7.24 -3.02 0.83
C LYS A 15 -6.98 -1.69 1.52
N LEU A 16 -6.17 -0.82 0.92
CA LEU A 16 -5.92 0.52 1.41
C LEU A 16 -7.20 1.35 1.45
N LYS A 17 -8.02 1.33 0.39
CA LYS A 17 -9.31 2.04 0.40
C LYS A 17 -10.32 1.43 1.36
N GLU A 18 -10.38 0.11 1.44
CA GLU A 18 -11.28 -0.61 2.35
C GLU A 18 -10.96 -0.30 3.81
N LYS A 19 -9.66 -0.23 4.15
CA LYS A 19 -9.19 0.04 5.51
C LYS A 19 -9.15 1.54 5.85
N TYR A 20 -8.78 2.38 4.89
CA TYR A 20 -8.61 3.81 5.04
C TYR A 20 -9.52 4.52 4.05
N GLY A 21 -10.75 4.82 4.47
CA GLY A 21 -11.74 5.53 3.64
C GLY A 21 -11.35 6.95 3.26
N GLU A 22 -10.26 7.49 3.82
CA GLU A 22 -9.66 8.78 3.47
C GLU A 22 -8.72 8.74 2.25
N LEU A 23 -8.34 7.54 1.81
CA LEU A 23 -7.46 7.34 0.66
C LEU A 23 -8.29 7.31 -0.62
N THR A 24 -7.89 8.13 -1.59
CA THR A 24 -8.54 8.22 -2.90
C THR A 24 -7.80 7.38 -3.94
N ASP A 25 -8.46 7.13 -5.09
CA ASP A 25 -7.80 6.56 -6.26
C ASP A 25 -6.53 7.30 -6.66
N ASP A 26 -6.53 8.64 -6.53
CA ASP A 26 -5.43 9.51 -6.91
C ASP A 26 -4.21 9.32 -5.99
N ASP A 27 -4.45 9.24 -4.68
CA ASP A 27 -3.41 8.92 -3.67
C ASP A 27 -2.73 7.59 -3.97
N LEU A 28 -3.49 6.65 -4.53
CA LEU A 28 -3.07 5.28 -4.83
C LEU A 28 -2.65 5.10 -6.30
N MET A 29 -2.76 6.13 -7.15
CA MET A 29 -2.52 6.02 -8.59
C MET A 29 -1.05 5.77 -8.92
N ILE A 30 -0.15 6.25 -8.06
CA ILE A 30 1.32 6.31 -8.22
C ILE A 30 2.01 4.94 -8.05
N LEU A 31 1.27 3.83 -7.89
CA LEU A 31 1.90 2.51 -7.70
C LEU A 31 2.77 2.04 -8.89
N ASP A 32 2.73 2.70 -10.05
CA ASP A 32 3.57 2.33 -11.20
C ASP A 32 5.00 2.86 -11.13
N GLY A 33 5.83 2.16 -10.35
CA GLY A 33 7.29 2.36 -10.30
C GLY A 33 7.78 3.32 -9.21
N GLU A 34 6.87 3.91 -8.44
CA GLU A 34 7.19 4.90 -7.39
C GLU A 34 6.69 4.45 -6.00
N GLU A 35 7.07 3.24 -5.59
CA GLU A 35 6.70 2.68 -4.28
C GLU A 35 7.12 3.58 -3.11
N ASP A 36 8.31 4.18 -3.16
CA ASP A 36 8.77 5.10 -2.12
C ASP A 36 7.92 6.37 -2.02
N GLN A 37 7.41 6.89 -3.14
CA GLN A 37 6.53 8.06 -3.10
C GLN A 37 5.18 7.72 -2.48
N ILE A 38 4.61 6.57 -2.83
CA ILE A 38 3.36 6.13 -2.23
C ILE A 38 3.52 5.91 -0.73
N MET A 39 4.65 5.33 -0.32
CA MET A 39 4.91 5.13 1.10
C MET A 39 5.01 6.46 1.82
N GLY A 40 5.72 7.45 1.25
CA GLY A 40 5.75 8.81 1.79
C GLY A 40 4.36 9.44 1.92
N LYS A 41 3.52 9.35 0.88
CA LYS A 41 2.13 9.85 0.93
C LYS A 41 1.29 9.15 2.00
N LEU A 42 1.40 7.83 2.10
CA LEU A 42 0.67 7.04 3.11
C LEU A 42 1.13 7.40 4.52
N GLN A 43 2.43 7.58 4.75
CA GLN A 43 2.95 8.05 6.03
C GLN A 43 2.38 9.43 6.40
N GLN A 44 2.30 10.35 5.43
CA GLN A 44 1.76 11.70 5.66
C GLN A 44 0.25 11.71 5.92
N LYS A 45 -0.54 10.93 5.16
CA LYS A 45 -2.01 10.87 5.35
C LYS A 45 -2.40 10.10 6.59
N LEU A 46 -1.86 8.89 6.73
CA LEU A 46 -2.26 7.97 7.79
C LEU A 46 -1.53 8.22 9.11
N GLY A 47 -0.47 9.05 9.10
CA GLY A 47 0.38 9.30 10.27
C GLY A 47 1.17 8.06 10.73
N LYS A 48 1.34 7.07 9.85
CA LYS A 48 1.97 5.78 10.16
C LYS A 48 3.44 5.75 9.80
N SER A 49 4.18 4.87 10.46
CA SER A 49 5.57 4.60 10.12
C SER A 49 5.67 3.75 8.85
N LYS A 50 6.77 3.89 8.10
CA LYS A 50 7.05 3.04 6.92
C LYS A 50 6.97 1.56 7.28
N ASP A 51 7.56 1.16 8.41
CA ASP A 51 7.57 -0.22 8.91
C ASP A 51 6.16 -0.79 9.17
N GLU A 52 5.28 0.00 9.79
CA GLU A 52 3.89 -0.42 10.04
C GLU A 52 3.13 -0.65 8.73
N LEU A 53 3.26 0.30 7.80
CA LEU A 53 2.65 0.20 6.49
C LEU A 53 3.21 -1.00 5.72
N GLU A 54 4.53 -1.20 5.73
CA GLU A 54 5.17 -2.36 5.10
C GLU A 54 4.61 -3.65 5.68
N LYS A 55 4.57 -3.78 7.01
CA LYS A 55 4.04 -4.97 7.67
C LYS A 55 2.58 -5.25 7.26
N GLU A 56 1.72 -4.25 7.21
CA GLU A 56 0.33 -4.40 6.76
C GLU A 56 0.23 -4.82 5.29
N LEU A 57 1.02 -4.19 4.41
CA LEU A 57 1.05 -4.55 3.00
C LEU A 57 1.54 -5.99 2.79
N ASN A 58 2.58 -6.40 3.50
CA ASN A 58 3.10 -7.77 3.46
C ASN A 58 2.09 -8.79 3.98
N ASP A 59 1.35 -8.47 5.04
CA ASP A 59 0.30 -9.32 5.59
C ASP A 59 -0.78 -9.59 4.53
N TRP A 60 -1.24 -8.56 3.84
CA TRP A 60 -2.27 -8.70 2.80
C TRP A 60 -1.80 -9.50 1.59
N ILE A 61 -0.54 -9.36 1.20
CA ILE A 61 0.02 -10.13 0.08
C ILE A 61 0.26 -11.59 0.49
N SER A 62 0.79 -11.81 1.70
CA SER A 62 1.07 -13.16 2.22
C SER A 62 -0.19 -13.96 2.49
N SER A 63 -1.25 -13.29 2.99
CA SER A 63 -2.56 -13.91 3.23
C SER A 63 -3.22 -14.46 1.95
N LYS A 64 -2.80 -14.05 0.75
CA LYS A 64 -3.34 -14.55 -0.52
C LYS A 64 -2.62 -15.80 -1.06
N THR A 65 -1.58 -16.26 -0.35
CA THR A 65 -0.80 -17.47 -0.72
C THR A 65 -1.19 -18.71 0.13
N LEU A 66 -2.34 -18.68 0.81
CA LEU A 66 -2.96 -19.85 1.44
C LEU A 66 -4.24 -20.28 0.71
#